data_AF-A0A399YFE8-F1
#
_entry.id   AF-A0A399YFE8-F1
#
_cell.length_a   1.000
_cell.length_b   1.000
_cell.length_c   1.000
_cell.angle_alpha   90.00
_cell.angle_beta   90.00
_cell.angle_gamma   90.00
#
_symmetry.space_group_name_H-M   'P 1'
#
loop_
_entity.id
_entity.type
_entity.pdbx_description
1 polymer ?
#
loop_
_entity_poly.entity_id
_entity_poly.type
_entity_poly.pdbx_seq_one_letter_code
_entity_poly.pdbx_strand_id
1 'polypeptide(L)'
;MPWRRRTRFPRAPGLPGSSLDDDAITTAIVILFALPTLVMTAVALAEVALLLLLLPVLALGRVVLGRHWIVEVTTELRPVWEAEVGTWPQTRRAIASMASGLEQGIYPWDEQRGRPLADLDRAVRVGQHRREDVRPAPPGAPRRPGAPAPPPGRGSGGPGR
;
A
#
# COMPACT_ATOMS: atom_id res chain seq x y z
N MET A 1 -44.99 2.63 57.23
CA MET A 1 -43.92 2.24 56.28
C MET A 1 -42.60 2.91 56.69
N PRO A 2 -41.71 2.24 57.45
CA PRO A 2 -40.48 2.84 57.94
C PRO A 2 -39.28 2.36 57.09
N TRP A 3 -39.19 2.81 55.85
CA TRP A 3 -37.89 2.85 55.17
C TRP A 3 -37.76 4.23 54.52
N ARG A 4 -37.02 5.11 55.17
CA ARG A 4 -36.56 6.35 54.55
C ARG A 4 -35.06 6.42 54.79
N ARG A 5 -34.30 5.80 53.89
CA ARG A 5 -32.84 5.93 53.87
C ARG A 5 -32.52 7.39 53.60
N ARG A 6 -32.17 8.14 54.64
CA ARG A 6 -31.49 9.42 54.53
C ARG A 6 -30.08 9.16 54.01
N THR A 7 -29.89 9.24 52.70
CA THR A 7 -28.56 9.39 52.11
C THR A 7 -28.04 10.78 52.40
N ARG A 8 -27.39 10.95 53.56
CA ARG A 8 -26.44 12.06 53.74
C ARG A 8 -25.21 11.70 52.92
N PHE A 9 -25.10 12.27 51.73
CA PHE A 9 -23.79 12.36 51.09
C PHE A 9 -22.92 13.22 52.01
N PRO A 10 -21.75 12.73 52.48
CA PRO A 10 -20.77 13.62 53.04
C PRO A 10 -20.38 14.60 51.93
N ARG A 11 -20.72 15.87 52.16
CA ARG A 11 -20.20 16.99 51.37
C ARG A 11 -18.69 16.80 51.33
N ALA A 12 -18.13 16.56 50.14
CA ALA A 12 -16.68 16.58 49.98
C ALA A 12 -16.18 17.88 50.63
N PRO A 13 -15.21 17.84 51.55
CA PRO A 13 -14.63 19.05 52.09
C PRO A 13 -14.17 19.89 50.89
N GLY A 14 -14.80 21.05 50.69
CA GLY A 14 -14.43 21.95 49.60
C GLY A 14 -12.98 22.31 49.78
N LEU A 15 -12.17 22.16 48.73
CA LEU A 15 -10.73 22.46 48.69
C LEU A 15 -10.47 23.86 49.25
N PRO A 16 -9.99 24.01 50.50
CA PRO A 16 -9.63 25.31 51.05
C PRO A 16 -8.11 25.34 51.18
N GLY A 17 -7.45 25.87 50.17
CA GLY A 17 -6.00 26.05 50.12
C GLY A 17 -5.29 25.04 49.23
N SER A 18 -5.10 25.38 47.96
CA SER A 18 -3.96 24.85 47.22
C SER A 18 -2.71 25.52 47.78
N SER A 19 -2.10 24.86 48.75
CA SER A 19 -0.70 25.10 49.08
C SER A 19 0.10 24.95 47.79
N LEU A 20 0.94 25.95 47.46
CA LEU A 20 1.79 25.97 46.26
C LEU A 20 2.57 24.66 46.01
N ASP A 21 2.79 23.85 47.05
CA ASP A 21 3.49 22.57 46.97
C ASP A 21 2.67 21.41 46.36
N ASP A 22 1.34 21.39 46.52
CA ASP A 22 0.48 20.31 46.01
C ASP A 22 0.18 20.49 44.51
N ASP A 23 0.12 21.76 44.07
CA ASP A 23 0.05 22.14 42.66
C ASP A 23 1.36 21.77 41.93
N ALA A 24 2.51 21.88 42.59
CA ALA A 24 3.80 21.55 41.99
C ALA A 24 3.94 20.05 41.71
N ILE A 25 3.54 19.18 42.64
CA ILE A 25 3.57 17.72 42.46
C ILE A 25 2.58 17.30 41.36
N THR A 26 1.34 17.83 41.41
CA THR A 26 0.33 17.55 40.39
C THR A 26 0.80 17.99 39.01
N THR A 27 1.38 19.18 38.90
CA THR A 27 1.94 19.71 37.65
C THR A 27 3.11 18.86 37.16
N ALA A 28 4.01 18.43 38.05
CA ALA A 28 5.14 17.58 37.69
C ALA A 28 4.68 16.23 37.12
N ILE A 29 3.66 15.61 37.74
CA ILE A 29 3.05 14.37 37.25
C ILE A 29 2.42 14.60 35.88
N VAL A 30 1.64 15.68 35.70
CA VAL A 30 1.03 16.00 34.41
C VAL A 30 2.10 16.20 33.34
N ILE A 31 3.17 16.95 33.60
CA ILE A 31 4.27 17.15 32.65
C ILE A 31 4.96 15.83 32.32
N LEU A 32 5.22 14.99 33.34
CA LEU A 32 5.88 13.70 33.18
C LEU A 32 5.14 12.79 32.19
N PHE A 33 3.81 12.82 32.17
CA PHE A 33 3.00 12.03 31.24
C PHE A 33 2.65 12.78 29.96
N ALA A 34 2.29 14.06 30.03
CA ALA A 34 1.84 14.85 28.89
C ALA A 34 2.99 15.13 27.92
N LEU A 35 4.19 15.43 28.42
CA LEU A 35 5.34 15.75 27.57
C LEU A 35 5.73 14.60 26.63
N PRO A 36 5.95 13.34 27.09
CA PRO A 36 6.26 12.24 26.19
C PRO A 36 5.11 11.93 25.24
N THR A 37 3.85 12.01 25.69
CA THR A 37 2.69 11.86 24.80
C THR A 37 2.69 12.93 23.71
N LEU A 38 2.92 14.20 24.06
CA LEU A 38 2.97 15.31 23.13
C LEU A 38 4.10 15.13 22.10
N VAL A 39 5.28 14.69 22.55
CA VAL A 39 6.41 14.39 21.66
C VAL A 39 6.06 13.26 20.70
N MET A 40 5.48 12.16 21.17
CA MET A 40 5.05 11.05 20.31
C MET A 40 3.98 11.48 19.30
N THR A 41 2.99 12.27 19.74
CA THR A 41 1.96 12.82 18.85
C THR A 41 2.57 13.75 17.80
N ALA A 42 3.52 14.60 18.19
CA ALA A 42 4.21 15.50 17.26
C ALA A 42 5.02 14.73 16.20
N VAL A 43 5.73 13.66 16.60
CA VAL A 43 6.45 12.79 15.66
C VAL A 43 5.49 12.09 14.70
N ALA A 44 4.39 11.52 15.21
CA ALA A 44 3.39 10.86 14.36
C ALA A 44 2.76 11.84 13.35
N LEU A 45 2.41 13.06 13.79
CA LEU A 45 1.91 14.12 12.90
C LEU A 45 2.95 14.52 11.86
N ALA A 46 4.22 14.62 12.24
CA ALA A 46 5.31 14.92 11.33
C ALA A 46 5.50 13.81 10.28
N GLU A 47 5.41 12.55 10.67
CA GLU A 47 5.44 11.41 9.73
C GLU A 47 4.28 11.45 8.74
N VAL A 48 3.05 11.70 9.23
CA VAL A 48 1.88 11.82 8.35
C VAL A 48 2.04 13.01 7.40
N ALA A 49 2.53 14.15 7.89
CA ALA A 49 2.81 15.31 7.06
C ALA A 49 3.91 15.01 6.02
N LEU A 50 4.94 14.26 6.40
CA LEU A 50 6.01 13.83 5.50
C LEU A 50 5.49 12.87 4.43
N LEU A 51 4.65 11.90 4.78
CA LEU A 51 4.00 11.00 3.82
C LEU A 51 3.08 11.78 2.86
N LEU A 52 2.33 12.74 3.40
CA LEU A 52 1.47 13.61 2.61
C LEU A 52 2.28 14.50 1.67
N LEU A 53 3.49 14.92 2.05
CA LEU A 53 4.42 15.67 1.21
C LEU A 53 5.17 14.76 0.21
N LEU A 54 5.43 13.51 0.58
CA LEU A 54 6.11 12.55 -0.27
C LEU A 54 5.22 12.14 -1.46
N LEU A 55 3.90 12.04 -1.24
CA LEU A 55 2.93 11.72 -2.29
C LEU A 55 3.02 12.66 -3.52
N PRO A 56 2.92 14.00 -3.38
CA PRO A 56 3.04 14.93 -4.50
C PRO A 56 4.46 14.94 -5.07
N VAL A 57 5.51 14.77 -4.26
CA VAL A 57 6.90 14.67 -4.78
C VAL A 57 7.07 13.45 -5.67
N LEU A 58 6.53 12.29 -5.26
CA LEU A 58 6.51 11.07 -6.06
C LEU A 58 5.68 11.25 -7.33
N ALA A 59 4.51 11.90 -7.23
CA ALA A 59 3.68 12.21 -8.38
C ALA A 59 4.41 13.13 -9.38
N LEU A 60 5.08 14.17 -8.88
CA LEU A 60 5.87 15.10 -9.71
C LEU A 60 7.06 14.38 -10.35
N GLY A 61 7.79 13.58 -9.58
CA GLY A 61 8.87 12.74 -10.09
C GLY A 61 8.36 11.81 -11.19
N ARG A 62 7.21 11.17 -10.98
CA ARG A 62 6.58 10.31 -11.99
C ARG A 62 6.23 11.07 -13.28
N VAL A 63 5.75 12.31 -13.16
CA VAL A 63 5.46 13.19 -14.31
C VAL A 63 6.75 13.56 -15.05
N VAL A 64 7.81 13.94 -14.34
CA VAL A 64 9.12 14.31 -14.93
C VAL A 64 9.79 13.11 -15.60
N LEU A 65 9.68 11.92 -15.02
CA LEU A 65 10.22 10.68 -15.60
C LEU A 65 9.38 10.13 -16.76
N GLY A 66 8.29 10.78 -17.16
CA GLY A 66 7.45 10.36 -18.29
C GLY A 66 6.74 9.03 -18.06
N ARG A 67 6.64 8.55 -16.81
CA ARG A 67 5.97 7.29 -16.49
C ARG A 67 4.47 7.43 -16.71
N HIS A 68 3.94 6.69 -17.68
CA HIS A 68 2.51 6.68 -18.02
C HIS A 68 1.64 6.28 -16.82
N TRP A 69 0.49 6.92 -16.70
CA TRP A 69 -0.54 6.55 -15.73
C TRP A 69 -1.34 5.40 -16.28
N ILE A 70 -1.53 4.36 -15.47
CA ILE A 70 -2.35 3.22 -15.83
C ILE A 70 -3.76 3.50 -15.31
N VAL A 71 -4.75 3.41 -16.18
CA VAL A 71 -6.17 3.44 -15.83
C VAL A 71 -6.67 2.01 -15.78
N GLU A 72 -7.16 1.63 -14.61
CA GLU A 72 -7.78 0.35 -14.36
C GLU A 72 -9.30 0.54 -14.30
N VAL A 73 -10.04 -0.23 -15.10
CA VAL A 73 -11.50 -0.26 -15.09
C VAL A 73 -11.92 -1.45 -14.24
N THR A 74 -12.59 -1.17 -13.13
CA THR A 74 -13.08 -2.18 -12.18
C THR A 74 -14.60 -2.28 -12.22
N THR A 75 -15.11 -3.50 -12.36
CA THR A 75 -16.54 -3.83 -12.25
C THR A 75 -16.72 -4.69 -11.00
N GLU A 76 -17.63 -4.31 -10.09
CA GLU A 76 -17.88 -5.04 -8.83
C GLU A 76 -16.61 -5.31 -8.00
N LEU A 77 -15.73 -4.30 -7.87
CA LEU A 77 -14.43 -4.40 -7.18
C LEU A 77 -13.45 -5.40 -7.82
N ARG A 78 -13.75 -5.93 -9.01
CA ARG A 78 -12.84 -6.77 -9.79
C ARG A 78 -12.27 -5.96 -10.95
N PRO A 79 -10.95 -5.92 -11.13
CA PRO A 79 -10.36 -5.27 -12.28
C PRO A 79 -10.63 -6.08 -13.55
N VAL A 80 -11.21 -5.42 -14.55
CA VAL A 80 -11.64 -6.07 -15.80
C VAL A 80 -10.71 -5.68 -16.95
N TRP A 81 -10.16 -4.47 -16.90
CA TRP A 81 -9.39 -3.93 -18.02
C TRP A 81 -8.38 -2.86 -17.56
N GLU A 82 -7.24 -2.81 -18.24
CA GLU A 82 -6.11 -1.93 -17.93
C GLU A 82 -5.66 -1.22 -19.20
N ALA A 83 -5.52 0.11 -19.15
CA ALA A 83 -4.94 0.90 -20.23
C ALA A 83 -3.93 1.91 -19.74
N GLU A 84 -2.82 2.01 -20.46
CA GLU A 84 -1.84 3.06 -20.25
C GLU A 84 -2.36 4.37 -20.85
N VAL A 85 -2.78 5.28 -19.98
CA VAL A 85 -3.30 6.58 -20.38
C VAL A 85 -2.30 7.67 -20.01
N GLY A 86 -1.26 7.77 -20.83
CA GLY A 86 -0.43 8.97 -21.04
C GLY A 86 -0.21 9.89 -19.81
N THR A 87 -0.50 11.18 -20.00
CA THR A 87 -0.35 12.23 -18.99
C THR A 87 -1.66 12.50 -18.23
N TRP A 88 -1.58 13.03 -17.01
CA TRP A 88 -2.75 13.32 -16.15
C TRP A 88 -3.95 14.02 -16.84
N PRO A 89 -3.78 15.11 -17.62
CA PRO A 89 -4.91 15.72 -18.33
C PRO A 89 -5.49 14.82 -19.43
N GLN A 90 -4.68 13.97 -20.05
CA GLN A 90 -5.15 12.96 -21.00
C GLN A 90 -5.92 11.85 -20.27
N THR A 91 -5.45 11.43 -19.08
CA THR A 91 -6.14 10.49 -18.21
C THR A 91 -7.56 10.96 -17.87
N ARG A 92 -7.73 12.22 -17.46
CA ARG A 92 -9.06 12.78 -17.17
C ARG A 92 -9.99 12.76 -18.37
N ARG A 93 -9.50 13.13 -19.56
CA ARG A 93 -10.28 13.10 -20.79
C ARG A 93 -10.67 11.68 -21.17
N ALA A 94 -9.75 10.73 -21.03
CA ALA A 94 -10.00 9.33 -21.33
C ALA A 94 -11.01 8.70 -20.37
N ILE A 95 -10.95 9.02 -19.07
CA ILE A 95 -11.94 8.55 -18.09
C ILE A 95 -13.33 9.10 -18.45
N ALA A 96 -13.42 10.39 -18.77
CA ALA A 96 -14.70 11.00 -19.17
C ALA A 96 -15.25 10.36 -20.45
N SER A 97 -14.41 10.10 -21.46
CA SER A 97 -14.84 9.43 -22.69
C SER A 97 -15.24 7.97 -22.45
N MET A 98 -14.50 7.25 -21.60
CA MET A 98 -14.82 5.86 -21.23
C MET A 98 -16.12 5.78 -20.44
N ALA A 99 -16.35 6.68 -19.48
CA ALA A 99 -17.59 6.75 -18.73
C ALA A 99 -18.79 7.00 -19.66
N SER A 100 -18.67 7.95 -20.60
CA SER A 100 -19.73 8.20 -21.59
C SER A 100 -19.97 7.01 -22.53
N GLY A 101 -18.93 6.26 -22.89
CA GLY A 101 -19.06 5.05 -23.68
C GLY A 101 -19.79 3.94 -22.91
N LEU A 102 -19.42 3.72 -21.65
CA LEU A 102 -20.06 2.74 -20.77
C LEU A 102 -21.55 3.05 -20.55
N GLU A 103 -21.92 4.32 -20.38
CA GLU A 103 -23.33 4.75 -20.28
C GLU A 103 -24.14 4.46 -21.56
N GLN A 104 -23.46 4.49 -22.71
CA GLN A 104 -24.05 4.18 -24.02
C GLN A 104 -24.04 2.66 -24.33
N GLY A 105 -23.55 1.83 -23.39
CA GLY A 105 -23.39 0.40 -23.58
C GLY A 105 -22.22 0.01 -24.48
N ILE A 106 -21.31 0.95 -24.76
CA ILE A 106 -20.07 0.73 -25.52
C ILE A 106 -18.97 0.42 -24.52
N TYR A 107 -18.51 -0.84 -24.52
CA TYR A 107 -17.48 -1.26 -23.59
C TYR A 107 -16.08 -1.12 -24.21
N PRO A 108 -15.09 -0.59 -23.47
CA PRO A 108 -13.75 -0.33 -23.99
C PRO A 108 -12.99 -1.59 -24.44
N TRP A 109 -13.40 -2.78 -23.98
CA TRP A 109 -12.84 -4.06 -24.44
C TRP A 109 -13.38 -4.55 -25.79
N ASP A 110 -14.44 -3.93 -26.32
CA ASP A 110 -14.99 -4.28 -27.64
C ASP A 110 -14.26 -3.57 -28.79
N GLU A 111 -13.67 -2.39 -28.54
CA GLU A 111 -13.11 -1.52 -29.60
C GLU A 111 -11.59 -1.26 -29.53
N GLN A 112 -10.92 -1.40 -28.36
CA GLN A 112 -9.52 -0.98 -28.20
C GLN A 112 -8.50 -2.12 -27.99
N ARG A 113 -7.29 -1.92 -28.54
CA ARG A 113 -6.05 -2.70 -28.29
C ARG A 113 -5.58 -2.54 -26.83
N GLY A 114 -6.37 -2.98 -25.86
CA GLY A 114 -5.94 -3.25 -24.48
C GLY A 114 -5.71 -4.74 -24.29
N ARG A 115 -4.86 -5.15 -23.35
CA ARG A 115 -4.77 -6.58 -22.99
C ARG A 115 -5.94 -6.93 -22.07
N PRO A 116 -6.76 -7.94 -22.40
CA PRO A 116 -7.75 -8.48 -21.47
C PRO A 116 -7.04 -8.96 -20.20
N LEU A 117 -7.51 -8.54 -19.01
CA LEU A 117 -6.89 -8.96 -17.74
C LEU A 117 -7.00 -10.47 -17.50
N ALA A 118 -7.94 -11.14 -18.18
CA ALA A 118 -8.06 -12.60 -18.20
C ALA A 118 -6.77 -13.31 -18.66
N ASP A 119 -5.96 -12.67 -19.53
CA ASP A 119 -4.66 -13.20 -19.94
C ASP A 119 -3.53 -12.86 -18.96
N LEU A 120 -3.65 -11.77 -18.19
CA LEU A 120 -2.72 -11.44 -17.09
C LEU A 120 -2.87 -12.43 -15.93
N ASP A 121 -4.10 -12.82 -15.60
CA ASP A 121 -4.40 -13.84 -14.59
C ASP A 121 -3.80 -15.21 -14.94
N ARG A 122 -3.76 -15.54 -16.24
CA ARG A 122 -3.10 -16.73 -16.78
C ARG A 122 -1.57 -16.58 -16.75
N ALA A 123 -1.02 -15.43 -17.15
CA ALA A 123 0.42 -15.17 -17.12
C ALA A 123 1.00 -15.14 -15.70
N VAL A 124 0.28 -14.56 -14.74
CA VAL A 124 0.63 -14.54 -13.31
C VAL A 124 0.56 -15.94 -12.73
N ARG A 125 -0.48 -16.74 -13.03
CA ARG A 125 -0.55 -18.15 -12.63
C ARG A 125 0.58 -19.00 -13.22
N VAL A 126 0.91 -18.82 -14.49
CA VAL A 126 2.03 -19.53 -15.14
C VAL A 126 3.38 -19.11 -14.54
N GLY A 127 3.53 -17.84 -14.15
CA GLY A 127 4.72 -17.36 -13.43
C GLY A 127 4.83 -17.89 -11.99
N GLN A 128 3.71 -18.04 -11.29
CA GLN A 128 3.66 -18.61 -9.93
C GLN A 128 3.93 -20.12 -9.94
N HIS A 129 3.34 -20.88 -10.87
CA HIS A 129 3.62 -22.32 -10.99
C HIS A 129 5.11 -22.60 -11.26
N ARG A 130 5.79 -21.73 -12.02
CA ARG A 130 7.23 -21.85 -12.28
C ARG A 130 8.10 -21.61 -11.04
N ARG A 131 7.62 -20.86 -10.04
CA ARG A 131 8.36 -20.62 -8.79
C ARG A 131 8.19 -21.73 -7.76
N GLU A 132 7.10 -22.50 -7.83
CA GLU A 132 6.88 -23.61 -6.89
C GLU A 132 7.65 -24.88 -7.27
N ASP A 133 8.02 -25.06 -8.54
CA ASP A 133 8.82 -26.21 -9.00
C ASP A 133 10.33 -26.06 -8.73
N VAL A 134 10.79 -24.89 -8.28
CA VAL A 134 12.17 -24.70 -7.80
C VAL A 134 12.21 -24.90 -6.28
N ARG A 135 11.86 -26.11 -5.82
CA ARG A 135 12.31 -26.55 -4.50
C ARG A 135 13.83 -26.66 -4.55
N PRO A 136 14.59 -25.96 -3.69
CA PRO A 136 16.02 -26.24 -3.56
C PRO A 136 16.17 -27.72 -3.18
N ALA A 137 16.97 -28.44 -3.95
CA ALA A 137 17.28 -29.83 -3.67
C ALA A 137 17.78 -29.94 -2.22
N PRO A 138 17.29 -30.92 -1.44
CA PRO A 138 17.73 -31.08 -0.06
C PRO A 138 19.26 -31.25 -0.04
N PRO A 139 19.98 -30.54 0.85
CA PRO A 139 21.42 -30.69 0.99
C PRO A 139 21.70 -32.14 1.40
N GLY A 140 22.29 -32.93 0.50
CA GLY A 140 22.63 -34.33 0.74
C GLY A 140 22.05 -35.35 -0.25
N ALA A 141 21.36 -34.93 -1.31
CA ALA A 141 20.92 -35.87 -2.35
C ALA A 141 22.15 -36.56 -3.00
N PRO A 142 22.22 -37.92 -3.01
CA PRO A 142 23.34 -38.64 -3.58
C PRO A 142 23.42 -38.36 -5.09
N ARG A 143 24.61 -37.96 -5.56
CA ARG A 143 24.91 -37.83 -6.99
C ARG A 143 24.61 -39.17 -7.66
N ARG A 144 23.61 -39.21 -8.56
CA ARG A 144 23.36 -40.38 -9.40
C ARG A 144 24.62 -40.67 -10.23
N PRO A 145 25.24 -41.85 -10.10
CA PRO A 145 26.31 -42.29 -11.00
C PRO A 145 25.67 -42.56 -12.36
N GLY A 146 26.09 -41.85 -13.41
CA GLY A 146 25.66 -42.13 -14.79
C GLY A 146 25.12 -40.96 -15.61
N ALA A 147 25.27 -39.70 -15.18
CA ALA A 147 24.98 -38.57 -16.07
C ALA A 147 25.99 -38.53 -17.22
N PRO A 148 25.57 -38.59 -18.50
CA PRO A 148 26.46 -38.55 -19.64
C PRO A 148 27.16 -37.18 -19.75
N ALA A 149 28.44 -37.22 -20.12
CA ALA A 149 29.27 -36.02 -20.27
C ALA A 149 28.64 -35.03 -21.27
N PRO A 150 28.67 -33.72 -20.99
CA PRO A 150 28.20 -32.72 -21.92
C PRO A 150 29.07 -32.72 -23.19
N PRO A 151 28.47 -32.56 -24.39
CA PRO A 151 29.21 -32.55 -25.64
C PRO A 151 30.18 -31.35 -25.70
N PRO A 152 31.38 -31.53 -26.28
CA PRO A 152 32.35 -30.45 -26.44
C PRO A 152 31.78 -29.32 -27.30
N GLY A 153 32.01 -28.09 -26.85
CA GLY A 153 31.44 -26.87 -27.38
C GLY A 153 31.64 -26.70 -28.89
N ARG A 154 30.54 -26.41 -29.59
CA ARG A 154 30.56 -25.86 -30.94
C ARG A 154 31.11 -24.44 -30.85
N GLY A 155 32.34 -24.25 -31.33
CA GLY A 155 32.92 -22.94 -31.55
C GLY A 155 32.05 -22.12 -32.48
N SER A 156 31.58 -20.97 -32.00
CA SER A 156 30.98 -19.93 -32.81
C SER A 156 32.08 -19.25 -33.62
N GLY A 157 32.33 -19.75 -34.82
CA GLY A 157 33.03 -19.01 -35.87
C GLY A 157 32.16 -17.84 -36.30
N GLY A 158 32.60 -16.62 -35.98
CA GLY A 158 32.03 -15.40 -36.54
C GLY A 158 32.52 -15.21 -37.98
N PRO A 159 31.63 -14.91 -38.94
CA PRO A 159 32.07 -14.42 -40.23
C PRO A 159 32.34 -12.92 -40.11
N GLY A 160 33.57 -12.54 -40.43
CA GLY A 160 33.90 -11.15 -40.69
C GLY A 160 33.21 -10.66 -41.96
N ARG A 161 32.79 -9.40 -41.92
CA ARG A 161 32.92 -8.42 -43.00
C ARG A 161 32.59 -7.03 -42.48
#